data_AF-A0A955XZ57-F1
#
_entry.id   AF-A0A955XZ57-F1
#
_cell.length_a   1.000
_cell.length_b   1.000
_cell.length_c   1.000
_cell.angle_alpha   90.00
_cell.angle_beta   90.00
_cell.angle_gamma   90.00
#
_symmetry.space_group_name_H-M   'P 1'
#
loop_
_entity.id
_entity.type
_entity.pdbx_description
1 polymer ?
#
loop_
_entity_poly.entity_id
_entity_poly.type
_entity_poly.pdbx_seq_one_letter_code
_entity_poly.pdbx_strand_id
1 'polypeptide(L)'
;SKDGALSGLIEVGTEAGRSAELIGPMIRLSLSRLRSIWPAAESAQEHVDWLVGALREKGFDHLVATAARSSSAIASWMSDILRLTFAEMVQLHAWNPPVASALDDAPSACPIARWQVARDQRFVTNLWHEPVDLTRAEREVLSNLDGNHAMTDAERTVASTLLAKGLILTSAPAQTDASS
;
A
#
# COMPACT_ATOMS: atom_id res chain seq x y z
N SER A 1 -23.86 13.67 15.99
CA SER A 1 -22.60 13.98 16.69
C SER A 1 -21.47 13.27 15.95
N LYS A 2 -20.65 14.01 15.18
CA LYS A 2 -19.56 13.43 14.36
C LYS A 2 -18.34 13.03 15.19
N ASP A 3 -18.24 13.52 16.43
CA ASP A 3 -17.14 13.23 17.35
C ASP A 3 -17.10 11.76 17.79
N GLY A 4 -18.25 11.10 17.94
CA GLY A 4 -18.33 9.73 18.46
C GLY A 4 -17.71 8.66 17.54
N ALA A 5 -17.58 8.94 16.24
CA ALA A 5 -17.05 7.98 15.29
C ALA A 5 -15.51 7.87 15.36
N LEU A 6 -14.81 8.89 15.89
CA LEU A 6 -13.35 8.96 15.93
C LEU A 6 -12.76 8.99 17.35
N SER A 7 -13.61 9.00 18.39
CA SER A 7 -13.22 8.98 19.81
C SER A 7 -13.17 7.58 20.44
N GLY A 8 -13.27 6.52 19.64
CA GLY A 8 -13.28 5.13 20.12
C GLY A 8 -11.89 4.51 20.20
N LEU A 9 -11.76 3.49 21.06
CA LEU A 9 -10.62 2.58 21.11
C LEU A 9 -10.39 1.95 19.73
N ILE A 10 -9.14 1.95 19.27
CA ILE A 10 -8.73 1.22 18.06
C ILE A 10 -7.88 0.05 18.52
N GLU A 11 -8.29 -1.14 18.13
CA GLU A 11 -7.45 -2.32 18.20
C GLU A 11 -6.73 -2.49 16.86
N VAL A 12 -5.40 -2.39 16.88
CA VAL A 12 -4.56 -2.61 15.70
C VAL A 12 -3.87 -3.95 15.86
N GLY A 13 -4.19 -4.92 15.00
CA GLY A 13 -3.60 -6.26 15.01
C GLY A 13 -2.52 -6.44 13.92
N THR A 14 -1.49 -7.23 14.21
CA THR A 14 -0.56 -7.77 13.18
C THR A 14 -0.85 -9.25 12.92
N GLU A 15 -0.40 -9.78 11.78
CA GLU A 15 -0.47 -11.23 11.51
C GLU A 15 0.30 -12.08 12.54
N ALA A 16 1.27 -11.47 13.22
CA ALA A 16 2.01 -12.07 14.34
C ALA A 16 1.22 -12.07 15.67
N GLY A 17 -0.05 -11.65 15.68
CA GLY A 17 -0.92 -11.67 16.86
C GLY A 17 -0.67 -10.55 17.87
N ARG A 18 0.12 -9.52 17.52
CA ARG A 18 0.31 -8.33 18.37
C ARG A 18 -0.87 -7.40 18.23
N SER A 19 -1.40 -6.88 19.33
CA SER A 19 -2.44 -5.84 19.33
C SER A 19 -2.04 -4.61 20.14
N ALA A 20 -2.53 -3.44 19.72
CA ALA A 20 -2.37 -2.18 20.44
C ALA A 20 -3.71 -1.47 20.55
N GLU A 21 -3.96 -0.93 21.74
CA GLU A 21 -5.12 -0.10 22.04
C GLU A 21 -4.73 1.37 21.95
N LEU A 22 -5.33 2.09 21.01
CA LEU A 22 -5.02 3.49 20.74
C LEU A 22 -6.27 4.36 20.88
N ILE A 23 -6.08 5.57 21.41
CA ILE A 23 -7.16 6.53 21.65
C ILE A 23 -6.83 7.85 20.98
N GLY A 24 -7.80 8.39 20.25
CA GLY A 24 -7.77 9.76 19.75
C GLY A 24 -7.81 9.86 18.23
N PRO A 25 -8.36 10.97 17.71
CA PRO A 25 -8.58 11.14 16.28
C PRO A 25 -7.27 11.29 15.49
N MET A 26 -6.19 11.82 16.11
CA MET A 26 -4.89 11.99 15.44
C MET A 26 -4.30 10.66 15.01
N ILE A 27 -4.12 9.73 15.95
CA ILE A 27 -3.53 8.43 15.66
C ILE A 27 -4.42 7.61 14.71
N ARG A 28 -5.75 7.74 14.83
CA ARG A 28 -6.71 7.10 13.93
C ARG A 28 -6.56 7.54 12.48
N LEU A 29 -6.52 8.85 12.27
CA LEU A 29 -6.35 9.43 10.94
C LEU A 29 -4.97 9.07 10.38
N SER A 30 -3.95 9.07 11.23
CA SER A 30 -2.58 8.68 10.86
C SER A 30 -2.52 7.25 10.34
N LEU A 31 -3.06 6.28 11.09
CA LEU A 31 -3.08 4.88 10.67
C LEU A 31 -3.94 4.65 9.43
N SER A 32 -5.06 5.37 9.31
CA SER A 32 -5.87 5.34 8.09
C SER A 32 -5.08 5.84 6.87
N ARG A 33 -4.27 6.89 7.04
CA ARG A 33 -3.42 7.44 6.00
C ARG A 33 -2.31 6.47 5.61
N LEU A 34 -1.54 5.98 6.59
CA LEU A 34 -0.45 5.03 6.35
C LEU A 34 -0.96 3.78 5.62
N ARG A 35 -2.14 3.28 6.00
CA ARG A 35 -2.79 2.17 5.28
C ARG A 35 -3.15 2.53 3.84
N SER A 36 -3.63 3.75 3.59
CA SER A 36 -4.06 4.18 2.26
C SER A 36 -2.92 4.40 1.27
N ILE A 37 -1.73 4.72 1.77
CA ILE A 37 -0.54 4.95 0.94
C ILE A 37 0.34 3.72 0.83
N TRP A 38 0.11 2.68 1.63
CA TRP A 38 0.87 1.43 1.55
C TRP A 38 0.88 0.89 0.10
N PRO A 39 2.06 0.51 -0.44
CA PRO A 39 3.36 0.34 0.21
C PRO A 39 4.33 1.55 0.11
N ALA A 40 3.85 2.75 -0.20
CA ALA A 40 4.67 3.96 -0.18
C ALA A 40 4.93 4.47 1.25
N ALA A 41 5.99 5.25 1.42
CA ALA A 41 6.25 5.99 2.65
C ALA A 41 6.06 7.50 2.43
N GLU A 42 5.92 8.24 3.53
CA GLU A 42 5.85 9.70 3.53
C GLU A 42 6.68 10.25 4.69
N SER A 43 7.16 11.49 4.57
CA SER A 43 7.93 12.12 5.64
C SER A 43 7.04 12.50 6.83
N ALA A 44 7.63 12.60 8.03
CA ALA A 44 6.91 13.02 9.22
C ALA A 44 6.26 14.41 9.05
N GLN A 45 6.92 15.33 8.34
CA GLN A 45 6.39 16.68 8.11
C GLN A 45 5.17 16.64 7.17
N GLU A 46 5.26 15.96 6.03
CA GLU A 46 4.14 15.78 5.11
C GLU A 46 2.95 15.11 5.80
N HIS A 47 3.22 14.11 6.65
CA HIS A 47 2.20 13.44 7.44
C HIS A 47 1.49 14.38 8.42
N VAL A 48 2.25 15.22 9.13
CA VAL A 48 1.68 16.22 10.05
C VAL A 48 0.84 17.26 9.30
N ASP A 49 1.33 17.75 8.17
CA ASP A 49 0.60 18.73 7.35
C ASP A 49 -0.72 18.13 6.83
N TRP A 50 -0.68 16.89 6.34
CA TRP A 50 -1.88 16.15 5.98
C TRP A 50 -2.83 15.97 7.16
N LEU A 51 -2.30 15.58 8.33
CA LEU A 51 -3.10 15.32 9.52
C LEU A 51 -3.83 16.58 10.02
N VAL A 52 -3.16 17.74 10.01
CA VAL A 52 -3.76 19.04 10.36
C VAL A 52 -4.90 19.38 9.38
N GLY A 53 -4.71 19.14 8.08
CA GLY A 53 -5.75 19.30 7.07
C GLY A 53 -6.95 18.38 7.32
N ALA A 54 -6.69 17.10 7.55
CA ALA A 54 -7.72 16.09 7.82
C ALA A 54 -8.52 16.40 9.09
N LEU A 55 -7.85 16.81 10.17
CA LEU A 55 -8.51 17.23 11.42
C LEU A 55 -9.45 18.42 11.19
N ARG A 56 -9.03 19.42 10.41
CA ARG A 56 -9.86 20.57 10.07
C ARG A 56 -11.10 20.15 9.28
N GLU A 57 -10.93 19.31 8.26
CA GLU A 57 -12.06 18.80 7.45
C GLU A 57 -13.08 18.03 8.30
N LYS A 58 -12.62 17.29 9.31
CA LYS A 58 -13.50 16.53 10.22
C LYS A 58 -14.06 17.37 11.38
N GLY A 59 -13.70 18.66 11.50
CA GLY A 59 -14.23 19.57 12.51
C GLY A 59 -13.52 19.52 13.88
N PHE A 60 -12.29 18.99 13.95
CA PHE A 60 -11.50 18.98 15.18
C PHE A 60 -10.69 20.27 15.38
N ASP A 61 -11.36 21.43 15.32
CA ASP A 61 -10.69 22.74 15.37
C ASP A 61 -9.85 22.94 16.64
N HIS A 62 -10.27 22.36 17.77
CA HIS A 62 -9.53 22.40 19.03
C HIS A 62 -8.18 21.67 18.96
N LEU A 63 -8.10 20.56 18.21
CA LEU A 63 -6.84 19.82 18.02
C LEU A 63 -5.94 20.54 17.03
N VAL A 64 -6.51 21.11 15.96
CA VAL A 64 -5.78 21.97 15.02
C VAL A 64 -5.16 23.17 15.75
N ALA A 65 -5.94 23.83 16.61
CA ALA A 65 -5.46 24.94 17.43
C ALA A 65 -4.36 24.49 18.42
N THR A 66 -4.51 23.32 19.04
CA THR A 66 -3.49 22.77 19.95
C THR A 66 -2.20 22.46 19.20
N ALA A 67 -2.26 21.77 18.06
CA ALA A 67 -1.11 21.43 17.24
C ALA A 67 -0.37 22.68 16.72
N ALA A 68 -1.10 23.75 16.38
CA ALA A 68 -0.52 25.00 15.93
C ALA A 68 0.13 25.83 17.06
N ARG A 69 -0.40 25.74 18.29
CA ARG A 69 0.07 26.55 19.44
C ARG A 69 1.09 25.83 20.31
N SER A 70 1.10 24.49 20.29
CA SER A 70 1.88 23.68 21.20
C SER A 70 2.33 22.39 20.53
N SER A 71 3.64 22.11 20.62
CA SER A 71 4.21 20.83 20.20
C SER A 71 3.70 19.65 21.01
N SER A 72 2.89 19.84 22.07
CA SER A 72 2.40 18.75 22.93
C SER A 72 1.49 17.75 22.21
N ALA A 73 0.55 18.20 21.37
CA ALA A 73 -0.32 17.29 20.62
C ALA A 73 0.47 16.46 19.59
N ILE A 74 1.40 17.11 18.89
CA ILE A 74 2.31 16.45 17.95
C ILE A 74 3.25 15.49 18.71
N ALA A 75 3.75 15.88 19.88
CA ALA A 75 4.61 15.02 20.72
C ALA A 75 3.86 13.79 21.24
N SER A 76 2.58 13.94 21.64
CA SER A 76 1.72 12.81 22.02
C SER A 76 1.53 11.86 20.85
N TRP A 77 1.14 12.38 19.68
CA TRP A 77 1.00 11.59 18.47
C TRP A 77 2.30 10.87 18.08
N MET A 78 3.44 11.57 18.13
CA MET A 78 4.75 10.98 17.84
C MET A 78 5.10 9.88 18.84
N SER A 79 4.77 10.06 20.12
CA SER A 79 4.94 9.01 21.13
C SER A 79 4.11 7.77 20.81
N ASP A 80 2.89 7.93 20.30
CA ASP A 80 2.05 6.80 19.91
C ASP A 80 2.60 6.09 18.67
N ILE A 81 3.05 6.84 17.65
CA ILE A 81 3.72 6.27 16.47
C ILE A 81 4.97 5.48 16.88
N LEU A 82 5.81 6.02 17.77
CA LEU A 82 7.00 5.31 18.25
C LEU A 82 6.66 4.03 19.00
N ARG A 83 5.61 4.02 19.83
CA ARG A 83 5.12 2.80 20.49
C ARG A 83 4.69 1.75 19.46
N LEU A 84 3.99 2.17 18.41
CA LEU A 84 3.59 1.28 17.33
C LEU A 84 4.78 0.78 16.51
N THR A 85 5.85 1.57 16.40
CA THR A 85 7.10 1.12 15.79
C THR A 85 7.78 0.05 16.63
N PHE A 86 7.88 0.23 17.94
CA PHE A 86 8.42 -0.82 18.83
C PHE A 86 7.55 -2.08 18.86
N ALA A 87 6.25 -1.95 18.57
CA ALA A 87 5.34 -3.08 18.39
C ALA A 87 5.37 -3.70 16.98
N GLU A 88 6.23 -3.20 16.07
CA GLU A 88 6.32 -3.59 14.65
C GLU A 88 5.00 -3.44 13.87
N MET A 89 4.17 -2.46 14.25
CA MET A 89 2.93 -2.11 13.54
C MET A 89 3.12 -0.97 12.54
N VAL A 90 4.13 -0.13 12.76
CA VAL A 90 4.51 0.98 11.87
C VAL A 90 6.01 0.90 11.66
N GLN A 91 6.47 0.96 10.41
CA GLN A 91 7.89 0.97 10.11
C GLN A 91 8.38 2.39 9.87
N LEU A 92 9.55 2.72 10.42
CA LEU A 92 10.25 3.97 10.16
C LEU A 92 11.38 3.72 9.16
N HIS A 93 11.40 4.51 8.09
CA HIS A 93 12.41 4.38 7.06
C HIS A 93 13.17 5.70 6.88
N ALA A 94 14.49 5.61 6.69
CA ALA A 94 15.33 6.74 6.32
C ALA A 94 15.31 7.03 4.81
N TRP A 95 14.75 6.10 4.02
CA TRP A 95 14.66 6.18 2.57
C TRP A 95 13.23 5.90 2.14
N ASN A 96 12.74 6.67 1.17
CA ASN A 96 11.43 6.50 0.56
C ASN A 96 11.61 5.96 -0.87
N PRO A 97 11.32 4.67 -1.14
CA PRO A 97 11.39 4.12 -2.48
C PRO A 97 10.34 4.78 -3.38
N PRO A 98 10.64 5.02 -4.66
CA PRO A 98 9.69 5.57 -5.62
C PRO A 98 8.68 4.49 -6.04
N VAL A 99 7.75 4.15 -5.15
CA VAL A 99 6.69 3.18 -5.45
C VAL A 99 5.55 3.91 -6.16
N ALA A 100 5.14 3.38 -7.32
CA ALA A 100 3.99 3.90 -8.03
C ALA A 100 2.70 3.63 -7.21
N SER A 101 1.91 4.68 -7.00
CA SER A 101 0.60 4.59 -6.33
C SER A 101 -0.56 4.27 -7.29
N ALA A 102 -0.29 4.28 -8.59
CA ALA A 102 -1.23 3.93 -9.65
C ALA A 102 -0.50 3.18 -10.77
N LEU A 103 -1.25 2.42 -11.56
CA LEU A 103 -0.73 1.77 -12.77
C LEU A 103 -0.47 2.82 -13.84
N ASP A 104 0.72 2.80 -14.42
CA ASP A 104 1.11 3.64 -15.55
C ASP A 104 0.61 3.01 -16.87
N ASP A 105 0.48 3.82 -17.92
CA ASP A 105 0.17 3.36 -19.27
C ASP A 105 1.25 2.42 -19.79
N ALA A 106 2.49 2.56 -19.32
CA ALA A 106 3.60 1.64 -19.58
C ALA A 106 4.26 1.22 -18.24
N PRO A 107 3.69 0.22 -17.54
CA PRO A 107 4.17 -0.14 -16.21
C PRO A 107 5.59 -0.71 -16.24
N SER A 108 6.40 -0.31 -15.26
CA SER A 108 7.77 -0.77 -15.10
C SER A 108 8.00 -1.37 -13.72
N ALA A 109 8.51 -2.60 -13.68
CA ALA A 109 8.96 -3.25 -12.46
C ALA A 109 10.43 -2.92 -12.17
N CYS A 110 10.87 -3.11 -10.92
CA CYS A 110 12.26 -2.84 -10.57
C CYS A 110 13.22 -3.74 -11.38
N PRO A 111 14.36 -3.20 -11.89
CA PRO A 111 15.28 -3.95 -12.73
C PRO A 111 15.80 -5.25 -12.09
N ILE A 112 15.99 -5.25 -10.76
CA ILE A 112 16.47 -6.42 -10.03
C ILE A 112 15.44 -7.55 -10.02
N ALA A 113 14.16 -7.26 -9.74
CA ALA A 113 13.10 -8.28 -9.77
C ALA A 113 12.95 -8.89 -11.16
N ARG A 114 13.03 -8.06 -12.21
CA ARG A 114 13.01 -8.54 -13.60
C ARG A 114 14.19 -9.47 -13.90
N TRP A 115 15.39 -9.08 -13.47
CA TRP A 115 16.60 -9.90 -13.63
C TRP A 115 16.51 -11.24 -12.87
N GLN A 116 15.89 -11.25 -11.69
CA GLN A 116 15.67 -12.47 -10.88
C GLN A 116 14.66 -13.40 -11.57
N VAL A 117 13.55 -12.87 -12.09
CA VAL A 117 12.58 -13.67 -12.84
C VAL A 117 13.18 -14.24 -14.12
N ALA A 118 14.02 -13.49 -14.84
CA ALA A 118 14.72 -13.99 -16.02
C ALA A 118 15.66 -15.18 -15.73
N ARG A 119 15.98 -15.42 -14.44
CA ARG A 119 16.74 -16.58 -13.95
C ARG A 119 15.86 -17.65 -13.31
N ASP A 120 14.55 -17.60 -13.58
CA ASP A 120 13.53 -18.49 -13.01
C ASP A 120 13.55 -18.54 -11.47
N GLN A 121 13.92 -17.43 -10.82
CA GLN A 121 13.80 -17.32 -9.37
C GLN A 121 12.33 -17.14 -8.99
N ARG A 122 11.87 -18.00 -8.08
CA ARG A 122 10.53 -17.93 -7.49
C ARG A 122 10.37 -16.72 -6.56
N PHE A 123 11.41 -16.40 -5.79
CA PHE A 123 11.43 -15.25 -4.89
C PHE A 123 12.16 -14.10 -5.56
N VAL A 124 11.53 -12.92 -5.58
CA VAL A 124 12.13 -11.68 -6.07
C VAL A 124 12.27 -10.67 -4.94
N THR A 125 13.19 -9.73 -5.09
CA THR A 125 13.44 -8.67 -4.11
C THR A 125 12.66 -7.42 -4.51
N ASN A 126 11.72 -6.98 -3.67
CA ASN A 126 10.99 -5.74 -3.88
C ASN A 126 11.86 -4.50 -3.56
N LEU A 127 11.32 -3.29 -3.75
CA LEU A 127 12.05 -2.05 -3.44
C LEU A 127 12.35 -1.90 -1.94
N TRP A 128 11.57 -2.54 -1.06
CA TRP A 128 11.82 -2.61 0.37
C TRP A 128 12.85 -3.68 0.79
N HIS A 129 13.52 -4.32 -0.17
CA HIS A 129 14.44 -5.44 0.05
C HIS A 129 13.80 -6.67 0.69
N GLU A 130 12.49 -6.81 0.56
CA GLU A 130 11.75 -7.97 1.06
C GLU A 130 11.60 -9.03 -0.04
N PRO A 131 11.66 -10.32 0.32
CA PRO A 131 11.39 -11.39 -0.62
C PRO A 131 9.88 -11.48 -0.90
N VAL A 132 9.51 -11.45 -2.18
CA VAL A 132 8.15 -11.68 -2.65
C VAL A 132 8.12 -13.00 -3.41
N ASP A 133 7.29 -13.93 -2.95
CA ASP A 133 7.05 -15.20 -3.63
C ASP A 133 6.12 -14.99 -4.82
N LEU A 134 6.59 -15.25 -6.03
CA LEU A 134 5.81 -15.13 -7.25
C LEU A 134 5.40 -16.51 -7.76
N THR A 135 4.11 -16.66 -8.01
CA THR A 135 3.56 -17.75 -8.82
C THR A 135 4.13 -17.71 -10.22
N ARG A 136 4.01 -18.83 -10.94
CA ARG A 136 4.48 -18.91 -12.33
C ARG A 136 3.81 -17.88 -13.23
N ALA A 137 2.52 -17.58 -13.01
CA ALA A 137 1.80 -16.58 -13.79
C ALA A 137 2.30 -15.15 -13.51
N GLU A 138 2.52 -14.80 -12.24
CA GLU A 138 3.05 -13.49 -11.86
C GLU A 138 4.45 -13.24 -12.39
N ARG A 139 5.28 -14.28 -12.51
CA ARG A 139 6.60 -14.19 -13.17
C ARG A 139 6.47 -13.83 -14.66
N GLU A 140 5.48 -14.36 -15.37
CA GLU A 140 5.23 -13.97 -16.76
C GLU A 140 4.79 -12.51 -16.85
N VAL A 141 3.90 -12.07 -15.96
CA VAL A 141 3.49 -10.66 -15.88
C VAL A 141 4.71 -9.77 -15.65
N LEU A 142 5.47 -10.02 -14.59
CA LEU A 142 6.60 -9.19 -14.18
C LEU A 142 7.71 -9.11 -15.26
N SER A 143 7.88 -10.15 -16.06
CA SER A 143 8.83 -10.16 -17.19
C SER A 143 8.48 -9.13 -18.27
N ASN A 144 7.20 -8.81 -18.42
CA ASN A 144 6.67 -7.87 -19.42
C ASN A 144 6.50 -6.43 -18.89
N LEU A 145 6.71 -6.19 -17.58
CA LEU A 145 6.64 -4.85 -16.99
C LEU A 145 7.98 -4.12 -17.14
N ASP A 146 8.34 -3.74 -18.37
CA ASP A 146 9.62 -3.11 -18.68
C ASP A 146 9.57 -1.60 -18.89
N GLY A 147 8.37 -1.02 -18.90
CA GLY A 147 8.14 0.40 -19.21
C GLY A 147 8.18 0.74 -20.71
N ASN A 148 8.36 -0.23 -21.60
CA ASN A 148 8.35 0.00 -23.06
C ASN A 148 7.05 -0.44 -23.73
N HIS A 149 6.28 -1.30 -23.07
CA HIS A 149 5.01 -1.81 -23.59
C HIS A 149 3.85 -1.07 -22.94
N ALA A 150 2.91 -0.62 -23.77
CA ALA A 150 1.63 -0.14 -23.27
C ALA A 150 0.91 -1.28 -22.52
N MET A 151 0.13 -0.95 -21.50
CA MET A 151 -0.58 -1.91 -20.66
C MET A 151 -1.40 -2.91 -21.49
N THR A 152 -2.09 -2.42 -22.52
CA THR A 152 -2.90 -3.28 -23.42
C THR A 152 -2.07 -4.30 -24.21
N ASP A 153 -0.83 -3.95 -24.58
CA ASP A 153 0.08 -4.86 -25.28
C ASP A 153 0.73 -5.84 -24.30
N ALA A 154 1.09 -5.38 -23.11
CA ALA A 154 1.58 -6.23 -22.02
C ALA A 154 0.51 -7.27 -21.62
N GLU A 155 -0.74 -6.85 -21.43
CA GLU A 155 -1.89 -7.72 -21.13
C GLU A 155 -2.08 -8.79 -22.21
N ARG A 156 -2.10 -8.40 -23.49
CA ARG A 156 -2.25 -9.35 -24.61
C ARG A 156 -1.10 -10.35 -24.66
N THR A 157 0.13 -9.87 -24.50
CA THR A 157 1.34 -10.70 -24.52
C THR A 157 1.36 -11.69 -23.37
N VAL A 158 1.05 -11.23 -22.16
CA VAL A 158 0.96 -12.07 -20.97
C VAL A 158 -0.17 -13.09 -21.14
N ALA A 159 -1.37 -12.69 -21.53
CA ALA A 159 -2.50 -13.60 -21.70
C ALA A 159 -2.18 -14.71 -22.71
N SER A 160 -1.60 -14.37 -23.86
CA SER A 160 -1.18 -15.36 -24.86
C SER A 160 -0.11 -16.31 -24.33
N THR A 161 0.84 -15.82 -23.54
CA THR A 161 1.91 -16.61 -22.93
C THR A 161 1.38 -17.55 -21.86
N LEU A 162 0.48 -17.06 -20.99
CA LEU A 162 -0.17 -17.86 -19.96
C LEU A 162 -1.01 -18.98 -20.57
N LEU A 163 -1.74 -18.72 -21.66
CA LEU A 163 -2.49 -19.74 -22.40
C LEU A 163 -1.57 -20.78 -23.03
N ALA A 164 -0.52 -20.34 -23.74
CA ALA A 164 0.44 -21.24 -24.38
C ALA A 164 1.17 -22.15 -23.35
N LYS A 165 1.37 -21.64 -22.13
CA LYS A 165 1.98 -22.38 -21.02
C LYS A 165 0.97 -23.19 -20.19
N GLY A 166 -0.32 -23.14 -20.52
CA GLY A 166 -1.38 -23.85 -19.80
C GLY A 166 -1.59 -23.34 -18.37
N LEU A 167 -1.25 -22.09 -18.08
CA LEU A 167 -1.34 -21.47 -16.75
C LEU A 167 -2.71 -20.83 -16.48
N ILE A 168 -3.46 -20.55 -17.54
CA ILE A 168 -4.86 -20.12 -17.47
C ILE A 168 -5.68 -20.93 -18.47
N LEU A 169 -6.96 -21.13 -18.17
CA LEU A 169 -7.93 -21.73 -19.09
C LEU A 169 -8.78 -20.60 -19.68
N THR A 170 -8.98 -20.59 -21.00
CA THR A 170 -10.06 -19.79 -21.57
C THR A 170 -11.38 -20.48 -21.23
N SER A 171 -12.24 -19.83 -20.45
CA SER A 171 -13.66 -20.16 -20.53
C SER A 171 -14.13 -19.76 -21.92
N ALA A 172 -14.63 -20.72 -22.69
CA ALA A 172 -15.36 -20.40 -23.91
C ALA A 172 -16.53 -19.48 -23.54
N PRO A 173 -16.84 -18.43 -24.33
CA PRO A 173 -18.04 -17.65 -24.08
C PRO A 173 -19.24 -18.61 -24.12
N ALA A 174 -20.05 -18.60 -23.05
CA ALA A 174 -21.29 -19.36 -23.01
C ALA A 174 -22.09 -19.01 -24.28
N GLN A 175 -22.22 -19.97 -25.18
CA GLN A 175 -23.14 -19.86 -26.30
C GLN A 175 -24.51 -19.59 -25.70
N THR A 176 -24.97 -18.36 -25.88
CA THR A 176 -26.33 -17.99 -25.54
C THR A 176 -27.17 -18.66 -26.60
N ASP A 177 -27.65 -19.87 -26.29
CA ASP A 177 -28.67 -20.55 -27.08
C ASP A 177 -29.90 -19.65 -27.11
N ALA A 178 -29.99 -18.84 -28.16
CA ALA A 178 -31.21 -18.20 -28.57
C ALA A 178 -32.14 -19.30 -29.11
N SER A 179 -32.87 -19.95 -28.20
CA SER A 179 -34.01 -20.78 -28.55
C SER A 179 -35.27 -19.92 -28.60
N SER A 180 -35.83 -19.94 -29.82
CA SER A 180 -37.08 -19.40 -30.33
C SER A 180 -38.31 -19.51 -29.43
#